data_AF-A0A179SAY5-F1
#
_entry.id   AF-A0A179SAY5-F1
#
_cell.length_a   1.000
_cell.length_b   1.000
_cell.length_c   1.000
_cell.angle_alpha   90.00
_cell.angle_beta   90.00
_cell.angle_gamma   90.00
#
_symmetry.space_group_name_H-M   'P 1'
#
loop_
_entity.id
_entity.type
_entity.pdbx_description
1 polymer ?
#
loop_
_entity_poly.entity_id
_entity_poly.type
_entity_poly.pdbx_seq_one_letter_code
_entity_poly.pdbx_strand_id
1 'polypeptide(L)' 'MLRLIAFGILAAAAATIAVALLRPPASRAQQAAEYCRPPLKFAAGACVAQCPAGYEDTGRTCVFRNMSR' A
#
# COMPACT_ATOMS: atom_id res chain seq x y z
N MET A 1 -15.21 28.39 -28.76
CA MET A 1 -13.93 27.73 -28.39
C MET A 1 -13.72 27.70 -26.88
N LEU A 2 -13.81 28.83 -26.17
CA LEU A 2 -13.62 28.90 -24.70
C LEU A 2 -14.53 27.95 -23.88
N ARG A 3 -15.79 27.76 -24.30
CA ARG A 3 -16.73 26.83 -23.64
C ARG A 3 -16.31 25.37 -23.74
N LEU A 4 -15.76 24.95 -24.88
CA LEU A 4 -15.28 23.58 -25.09
C LEU A 4 -14.06 23.28 -24.22
N ILE A 5 -13.18 24.28 -24.05
CA ILE A 5 -12.00 24.18 -23.18
C ILE A 5 -12.43 24.04 -21.72
N ALA A 6 -13.39 24.85 -21.25
CA ALA A 6 -13.91 24.76 -19.89
C ALA A 6 -14.54 23.39 -19.59
N PHE A 7 -15.32 22.84 -20.53
CA PHE A 7 -15.88 21.49 -20.39
C PHE A 7 -14.80 20.41 -20.33
N GLY A 8 -13.74 20.51 -21.15
CA GLY A 8 -12.62 19.57 -21.11
C GLY A 8 -11.89 19.56 -19.76
N ILE A 9 -11.67 20.73 -19.17
CA ILE A 9 -11.00 20.87 -17.87
C ILE A 9 -11.88 20.26 -16.75
N LEU A 10 -13.18 20.56 -16.76
CA LEU A 10 -14.11 20.02 -15.76
C LEU A 10 -14.21 18.49 -15.83
N ALA A 11 -14.26 17.92 -17.04
CA ALA A 11 -14.28 16.48 -17.23
C ALA A 11 -12.99 15.80 -16.74
N ALA A 12 -11.83 16.38 -17.04
CA ALA A 12 -10.55 15.87 -16.57
C ALA A 12 -10.43 15.93 -15.04
N ALA A 13 -10.84 17.04 -14.42
CA ALA A 13 -10.84 17.19 -12.98
C ALA A 13 -11.73 16.12 -12.30
N ALA A 14 -12.96 15.94 -12.78
CA ALA A 14 -13.86 14.92 -12.26
C ALA A 14 -13.27 13.50 -12.37
N ALA A 15 -12.63 13.18 -13.50
CA ALA A 15 -11.98 11.89 -13.70
C ALA A 15 -10.82 11.65 -12.72
N THR A 16 -9.98 12.65 -12.48
CA THR A 16 -8.85 12.53 -11.52
C THR A 16 -9.32 12.30 -10.08
N ILE A 17 -10.38 13.00 -9.65
CA ILE A 17 -10.97 12.85 -8.31
C ILE A 17 -11.57 11.45 -8.16
N ALA A 18 -12.31 10.98 -9.18
CA ALA A 18 -12.89 9.64 -9.17
C ALA A 18 -11.81 8.55 -9.03
N VAL A 19 -10.71 8.66 -9.78
CA VAL A 19 -9.59 7.70 -9.68
C VAL A 19 -8.93 7.72 -8.29
N ALA A 20 -8.79 8.89 -7.67
CA ALA A 20 -8.22 9.00 -6.33
C ALA A 20 -9.10 8.33 -5.26
N LEU A 21 -10.42 8.44 -5.38
CA LEU A 21 -11.38 7.80 -4.46
C LEU A 21 -11.44 6.27 -4.62
N LEU A 22 -11.18 5.76 -5.82
CA LEU A 22 -11.15 4.32 -6.08
C LEU A 22 -9.82 3.65 -5.70
N ARG A 23 -8.77 4.42 -5.45
CA ARG A 23 -7.44 3.87 -5.17
C ARG A 23 -7.39 3.39 -3.72
N PRO A 24 -7.19 2.08 -3.45
CA PRO A 24 -7.07 1.60 -2.08
C PRO A 24 -5.85 2.26 -1.42
N PRO A 25 -5.95 2.68 -0.14
CA PRO A 25 -4.81 3.24 0.56
C PRO A 25 -3.71 2.18 0.61
N ALA A 26 -2.50 2.53 0.14
CA ALA A 26 -1.34 1.67 0.31
C ALA A 26 -1.16 1.41 1.81
N SER A 27 -1.28 0.14 2.21
CA SER A 27 -1.12 -0.22 3.61
C SER A 27 0.33 0.05 4.04
N ARG A 28 0.54 0.53 5.27
CA ARG A 28 1.89 0.75 5.83
C ARG A 28 2.78 -0.50 5.71
N ALA A 29 2.17 -1.69 5.75
CA ALA A 29 2.86 -2.96 5.53
C ALA A 29 3.42 -3.11 4.11
N GLN A 30 2.71 -2.66 3.07
CA GLN A 30 3.20 -2.68 1.68
C GLN A 30 4.37 -1.71 1.47
N GLN A 31 4.31 -0.51 2.07
CA GLN A 31 5.40 0.46 2.00
C GLN A 31 6.67 -0.04 2.72
N ALA A 32 6.50 -0.71 3.85
CA ALA A 32 7.61 -1.30 4.59
C ALA A 32 8.18 -2.57 3.91
N ALA A 33 7.36 -3.32 3.18
CA ALA A 33 7.79 -4.44 2.37
C ALA A 33 8.66 -4.01 1.18
N GLU A 34 8.44 -2.82 0.60
CA GLU A 34 9.33 -2.26 -0.43
C GLU A 34 10.70 -1.87 0.13
N TYR A 35 10.79 -1.56 1.43
CA TYR A 35 12.06 -1.23 2.09
C TYR A 35 13.04 -2.41 2.14
N CYS A 36 12.52 -3.64 2.24
CA CYS A 36 13.36 -4.84 2.34
C CYS A 36 13.71 -5.39 0.95
N ARG A 37 14.99 -5.39 0.59
CA ARG A 37 15.48 -6.02 -0.65
C ARG A 37 15.11 -7.52 -0.66
N PRO A 38 14.56 -8.07 -1.74
CA PRO A 38 14.36 -9.52 -1.88
C PRO A 38 15.68 -10.29 -1.61
N PRO A 39 15.69 -11.42 -0.88
CA PRO A 39 14.56 -12.23 -0.39
C PRO A 39 14.08 -11.89 1.05
N LEU A 40 14.49 -10.76 1.61
CA LEU A 40 14.17 -10.39 3.00
C LEU A 40 12.71 -9.96 3.15
N LYS A 41 12.17 -10.18 4.35
CA LYS A 41 10.79 -9.88 4.77
C LYS A 41 10.80 -8.77 5.81
N PHE A 42 9.77 -7.94 5.85
CA PHE A 42 9.65 -6.89 6.87
C PHE A 42 8.94 -7.40 8.12
N ALA A 43 9.59 -7.29 9.29
CA ALA A 43 9.04 -7.68 10.59
C ALA A 43 9.44 -6.66 11.67
N ALA A 44 8.47 -6.11 12.40
CA ALA A 44 8.71 -5.26 13.57
C ALA A 44 9.68 -4.07 13.35
N GLY A 45 9.75 -3.50 12.15
CA GLY A 45 10.69 -2.40 11.84
C GLY A 45 12.04 -2.84 11.28
N ALA A 46 12.28 -4.14 11.11
CA ALA A 46 13.52 -4.69 10.56
C ALA A 46 13.28 -5.61 9.35
N CYS A 47 14.32 -5.83 8.57
CA CYS A 47 14.32 -6.81 7.48
C CYS A 47 14.94 -8.13 7.95
N VAL A 48 14.18 -9.22 7.86
CA VAL A 48 14.55 -10.55 8.35
C VAL A 48 14.44 -11.60 7.24
N ALA A 49 15.25 -12.65 7.27
CA ALA A 49 15.16 -13.75 6.31
C ALA A 49 13.96 -14.68 6.61
N GLN A 50 13.63 -14.85 7.88
CA GLN A 50 12.54 -15.69 8.38
C GLN A 50 11.75 -14.94 9.46
N CYS A 51 10.44 -15.17 9.54
CA CYS A 51 9.59 -14.51 10.54
C CYS A 51 9.91 -15.02 11.96
N PRO A 52 10.07 -14.11 12.95
CA PRO A 52 10.32 -14.48 14.33
C PRO A 52 9.07 -15.13 14.98
N ALA A 53 9.28 -15.81 16.12
CA ALA A 53 8.19 -16.45 16.85
C ALA A 53 7.06 -15.45 17.20
N GLY A 54 5.81 -15.89 17.08
CA GLY A 54 4.63 -15.03 17.27
C GLY A 54 4.27 -14.16 16.07
N TYR A 55 5.03 -14.22 14.97
CA TYR A 55 4.65 -13.61 13.71
C TYR A 55 4.23 -14.67 12.68
N GLU A 56 3.17 -14.38 11.93
CA GLU A 56 2.76 -15.13 10.76
C GLU A 56 3.39 -14.55 9.49
N ASP A 57 3.84 -15.45 8.62
CA ASP A 57 4.45 -15.13 7.35
C ASP A 57 3.39 -14.90 6.28
N THR A 58 3.27 -13.66 5.80
CA THR A 58 2.37 -13.29 4.69
C THR A 58 3.15 -13.06 3.40
N GLY A 59 4.33 -13.67 3.26
CA GLY A 59 5.19 -13.59 2.09
C GLY A 59 6.24 -12.50 2.22
N ARG A 60 5.87 -11.23 1.98
CA ARG A 60 6.82 -10.08 2.01
C ARG A 60 6.90 -9.40 3.37
N THR A 61 5.97 -9.69 4.26
CA THR A 61 5.90 -9.15 5.61
C THR A 61 5.62 -10.25 6.61
N CYS A 62 6.03 -10.04 7.84
CA CYS A 62 5.65 -10.85 8.98
C CYS A 62 4.64 -10.04 9.80
N VAL A 63 3.44 -10.56 9.97
CA VAL A 63 2.36 -9.92 10.76
C VAL A 63 2.30 -10.55 12.13
N PHE A 64 2.24 -9.74 13.19
CA PHE A 64 2.15 -10.28 14.54
C PHE A 64 0.82 -11.03 14.70
N ARG A 65 0.89 -12.32 15.07
CA ARG A 65 -0.30 -13.09 15.44
C ARG A 65 -0.74 -12.60 16.81
N ASN A 66 -1.76 -11.74 16.81
CA ASN A 66 -2.40 -11.38 18.05
C ASN A 66 -3.14 -12.61 18.61
N MET A 67 -2.56 -13.28 19.60
CA MET A 67 -3.13 -14.43 20.31
C MET A 67 -4.27 -14.03 21.27
N SER A 68 -5.01 -12.95 20.97
CA SER A 68 -6.09 -12.42 21.81
C SER A 68 -7.44 -13.11 21.57
N ARG A 69 -7.47 -14.43 21.34
CA ARG A 69 -8.74 -15.15 21.16
C ARG A 69 -8.83 -16.39 22.04
#